data_AF-A0AAD4SK66-F1
#
_entry.id   AF-A0AAD4SK66-F1
#
_cell.length_a   1.000
_cell.length_b   1.000
_cell.length_c   1.000
_cell.angle_alpha   90.00
_cell.angle_beta   90.00
_cell.angle_gamma   90.00
#
_symmetry.space_group_name_H-M   'P 1'
#
loop_
_entity.id
_entity.type
_entity.pdbx_description
1 polymer ?
#
loop_
_entity_poly.entity_id
_entity_poly.type
_entity_poly.pdbx_seq_one_letter_code
_entity_poly.pdbx_strand_id
1 'polypeptide(L)'
;MERFFLFILLPTISSATYCHAASNEHGGLPQPIHLLRPKSGSGPGELLEGLSCDSWRLAVETNNLRNWKTVPAECENYVGHYMLGPYYRQDSKYVTTEAAKYAESIKLAGDGKDTWVFDIDETTLSNVPYYATHGFGVNLYNGTAFDAWVDTGKAPALPESLKLYNKL
;
A
#
# COMPACT_ATOMS: atom_id res chain seq x y z
N MET A 1 -51.05 56.60 -9.54
CA MET A 1 -51.04 55.18 -9.12
C MET A 1 -49.70 54.62 -9.58
N GLU A 2 -48.64 54.99 -8.86
CA GLU A 2 -47.25 54.66 -9.18
C GLU A 2 -46.72 53.73 -8.10
N ARG A 3 -46.16 52.59 -8.50
CA ARG A 3 -45.53 51.63 -7.59
C ARG A 3 -44.04 51.95 -7.50
N PHE A 4 -43.66 52.62 -6.41
CA PHE A 4 -42.28 52.69 -5.95
C PHE A 4 -41.91 51.33 -5.33
N PHE A 5 -40.99 50.58 -5.95
CA PHE A 5 -40.40 49.38 -5.34
C PHE A 5 -39.23 49.82 -4.45
N LEU A 6 -39.46 49.83 -3.14
CA LEU A 6 -38.39 49.91 -2.13
C LEU A 6 -37.75 48.52 -1.99
N PHE A 7 -36.50 48.36 -2.44
CA PHE A 7 -35.69 47.19 -2.10
C PHE A 7 -35.12 47.36 -0.69
N ILE A 8 -35.72 46.68 0.30
CA ILE A 8 -35.15 46.52 1.64
C ILE A 8 -34.23 45.30 1.60
N LEU A 9 -32.91 45.52 1.66
CA LEU A 9 -31.92 44.48 1.87
C LEU A 9 -31.89 44.09 3.36
N LEU A 10 -32.46 42.93 3.70
CA LEU A 10 -32.31 42.27 5.00
C LEU A 10 -31.02 41.42 4.99
N PRO A 11 -30.12 41.53 5.99
CA PRO A 11 -28.98 40.63 6.11
C PRO A 11 -29.44 39.29 6.68
N THR A 12 -29.40 38.23 5.87
CA THR A 12 -29.62 36.86 6.34
C THR A 12 -28.37 36.35 7.05
N ILE A 13 -28.47 36.27 8.37
CA ILE A 13 -27.51 35.60 9.24
C ILE A 13 -27.53 34.10 8.87
N SER A 14 -26.43 33.60 8.31
CA SER A 14 -26.27 32.18 8.03
C SER A 14 -25.97 31.43 9.33
N SER A 15 -27.00 30.78 9.88
CA SER A 15 -26.83 29.80 10.95
C SER A 15 -26.16 28.55 10.38
N ALA A 16 -24.95 28.25 10.85
CA ALA A 16 -24.23 27.02 10.53
C ALA A 16 -25.06 25.81 11.00
N THR A 17 -25.44 24.96 10.04
CA THR A 17 -26.08 23.68 10.29
C THR A 17 -25.03 22.71 10.79
N TYR A 18 -25.13 22.31 12.06
CA TYR A 18 -24.41 21.16 12.61
C TYR A 18 -24.88 19.89 11.87
N CYS A 19 -24.00 19.29 11.08
CA CYS A 19 -24.18 17.91 10.65
C CYS A 19 -23.89 17.01 11.87
N HIS A 20 -24.93 16.46 12.49
CA HIS A 20 -24.80 15.32 13.38
C HIS A 20 -24.37 14.10 12.55
N ALA A 21 -23.09 13.76 12.57
CA ALA A 21 -22.64 12.43 12.22
C ALA A 21 -22.97 11.50 13.41
N ALA A 22 -23.87 10.55 13.21
CA ALA A 22 -24.08 9.46 14.15
C ALA A 22 -22.81 8.59 14.15
N SER A 23 -21.98 8.76 15.17
CA SER A 23 -20.84 7.88 15.45
C SER A 23 -21.39 6.56 15.98
N ASN A 24 -21.35 5.52 15.15
CA ASN A 24 -21.49 4.16 15.64
C ASN A 24 -20.18 3.83 16.39
N GLU A 25 -20.24 3.79 17.71
CA GLU A 25 -19.09 3.41 18.53
C GLU A 25 -18.69 1.96 18.24
N HIS A 26 -17.49 1.78 17.70
CA HIS A 26 -16.69 0.59 17.94
C HIS A 26 -15.54 1.00 18.83
N GLY A 27 -15.64 0.59 20.10
CA GLY A 27 -14.68 0.91 21.14
C GLY A 27 -13.27 0.46 20.78
N GLY A 28 -12.39 1.45 20.66
CA GLY A 28 -10.96 1.31 20.49
C GLY A 28 -10.39 2.68 20.13
N LEU A 29 -9.70 3.32 21.06
CA LEU A 29 -8.99 4.57 20.79
C LEU A 29 -8.01 4.33 19.62
N PRO A 30 -8.06 5.08 18.51
CA PRO A 30 -6.95 5.12 17.58
C PRO A 30 -5.77 5.75 18.33
N GLN A 31 -4.80 4.93 18.73
CA GLN A 31 -3.55 5.45 19.29
C GLN A 31 -2.88 6.30 18.21
N PRO A 32 -2.69 7.62 18.41
CA PRO A 32 -2.09 8.50 17.43
C PRO A 32 -0.63 8.08 17.21
N ILE A 33 -0.25 7.78 15.97
CA ILE A 33 1.15 7.54 15.60
C ILE A 33 1.90 8.87 15.72
N HIS A 34 2.74 9.02 16.73
CA HIS A 34 3.69 10.13 16.83
C HIS A 34 5.12 9.60 16.91
N LEU A 35 5.77 9.45 15.75
CA LEU A 35 7.22 9.49 15.67
C LEU A 35 7.65 10.87 15.19
N LEU A 36 7.78 11.80 16.14
CA LEU A 36 8.27 13.17 15.89
C LEU A 36 9.80 13.26 15.70
N ARG A 37 10.51 12.12 15.65
CA ARG A 37 11.95 12.05 15.37
C ARG A 37 12.32 10.72 14.70
N PRO A 38 13.02 10.72 13.55
CA PRO A 38 13.68 9.54 13.03
C PRO A 38 14.77 9.10 14.01
N LYS A 39 14.79 7.83 14.41
CA LYS A 39 15.97 7.22 15.04
C LYS A 39 16.96 6.80 13.94
N SER A 40 17.55 7.81 13.29
CA SER A 40 18.69 7.87 12.36
C SER A 40 19.01 6.69 11.42
N GLY A 41 19.24 7.06 10.15
CA GLY A 41 19.91 6.23 9.14
C GLY A 41 21.39 6.59 8.88
N SER A 42 21.94 6.00 7.82
CA SER A 42 23.25 6.20 7.17
C SER A 42 24.50 5.58 7.83
N GLY A 43 24.58 4.24 7.86
CA GLY A 43 25.80 3.50 8.24
C GLY A 43 25.76 2.02 7.84
N PRO A 44 26.91 1.35 7.61
CA PRO A 44 26.96 0.05 6.96
C PRO A 44 26.59 -1.09 7.93
N GLY A 45 25.45 -1.74 7.65
CA GLY A 45 25.30 -3.18 7.81
C GLY A 45 25.19 -3.77 9.22
N GLU A 46 24.76 -3.02 10.23
CA GLU A 46 24.40 -3.59 11.54
C GLU A 46 22.87 -3.56 11.73
N LEU A 47 22.28 -4.70 12.09
CA LEU A 47 20.86 -4.85 12.35
C LEU A 47 20.50 -3.87 13.48
N LEU A 48 19.76 -2.80 13.16
CA LEU A 48 19.43 -1.75 14.13
C LEU A 48 18.57 -2.34 15.25
N GLU A 49 19.18 -2.66 16.40
CA GLU A 49 18.46 -3.02 17.62
C GLU A 49 17.44 -1.91 17.95
N GLY A 50 16.14 -2.26 17.92
CA GLY A 50 15.05 -1.35 18.25
C GLY A 50 14.31 -0.68 17.10
N LEU A 51 14.46 -1.14 15.85
CA LEU A 51 13.49 -0.83 14.79
C LEU A 51 12.19 -1.61 15.03
N SER A 52 11.06 -0.91 15.04
CA SER A 52 9.75 -1.56 14.97
C SER A 52 9.54 -2.22 13.60
N CYS A 53 8.73 -3.27 13.50
CA CYS A 53 8.55 -4.02 12.25
C CYS A 53 7.96 -3.20 11.10
N ASP A 54 7.17 -2.17 11.40
CA ASP A 54 6.70 -1.18 10.43
C ASP A 54 7.80 -0.22 9.97
N SER A 55 8.70 0.20 10.87
CA SER A 55 9.89 0.97 10.51
C SER A 55 10.86 0.13 9.67
N TRP A 56 11.02 -1.15 10.00
CA TRP A 56 11.80 -2.10 9.20
C TRP A 56 11.21 -2.25 7.79
N ARG A 57 9.90 -2.51 7.67
CA ARG A 57 9.23 -2.60 6.36
C ARG A 57 9.41 -1.31 5.57
N LEU A 58 9.17 -0.15 6.19
CA LEU A 58 9.38 1.13 5.53
C LEU A 58 10.82 1.30 5.05
N ALA A 59 11.82 0.93 5.87
CA ALA A 59 13.23 1.00 5.48
C ALA A 59 13.57 0.07 4.30
N VAL A 60 12.94 -1.11 4.22
CA VAL A 60 13.05 -2.02 3.07
C VAL A 60 12.40 -1.42 1.81
N GLU A 61 11.14 -0.99 1.88
CA GLU A 61 10.39 -0.41 0.75
C GLU A 61 11.03 0.87 0.21
N THR A 62 11.63 1.67 1.09
CA THR A 62 12.36 2.90 0.72
C THR A 62 13.81 2.67 0.37
N ASN A 63 14.26 1.40 0.31
CA ASN A 63 15.61 1.02 -0.08
C ASN A 63 16.71 1.61 0.82
N ASN A 64 16.37 1.94 2.07
CA ASN A 64 17.29 2.39 3.12
C ASN A 64 17.97 1.22 3.82
N LEU A 65 17.27 0.09 3.94
CA LEU A 65 17.80 -1.19 4.38
C LEU A 65 17.89 -2.14 3.19
N ARG A 66 19.12 -2.55 2.83
CA ARG A 66 19.41 -3.35 1.63
C ARG A 66 20.11 -4.65 1.99
N ASN A 67 20.09 -5.61 1.07
CA ASN A 67 20.82 -6.89 1.18
C ASN A 67 20.47 -7.71 2.42
N TRP A 68 19.31 -7.46 3.05
CA TRP A 68 18.78 -8.30 4.11
C TRP A 68 18.50 -9.69 3.55
N LYS A 69 18.73 -10.72 4.37
CA LYS A 69 18.61 -12.13 3.94
C LYS A 69 17.29 -12.76 4.34
N THR A 70 16.75 -12.32 5.47
CA THR A 70 15.49 -12.80 6.04
C THR A 70 14.79 -11.63 6.72
N VAL A 71 13.48 -11.76 6.87
CA VAL A 71 12.70 -10.92 7.77
C VAL A 71 13.23 -11.13 9.19
N PRO A 72 13.35 -10.09 10.04
CA PRO A 72 13.66 -10.26 11.46
C PRO A 72 12.68 -11.23 12.11
N ALA A 73 13.18 -12.16 12.94
CA ALA A 73 12.36 -13.24 13.48
C ALA A 73 11.17 -12.70 14.30
N GLU A 74 11.37 -11.61 15.03
CA GLU A 74 10.35 -10.90 15.79
C GLU A 74 9.24 -10.28 14.92
N CYS A 75 9.48 -10.14 13.61
CA CYS A 75 8.55 -9.53 12.66
C CYS A 75 7.74 -10.53 11.83
N GLU A 76 7.86 -11.84 12.06
CA GLU A 76 7.09 -12.87 11.35
C GLU A 76 5.58 -12.57 11.36
N ASN A 77 5.02 -12.40 12.56
CA ASN A 77 3.59 -12.14 12.73
C ASN A 77 3.19 -10.79 12.11
N TYR A 78 4.05 -9.77 12.23
CA TYR A 78 3.79 -8.48 11.61
C TYR A 78 3.66 -8.59 10.08
N VAL A 79 4.61 -9.26 9.43
CA VAL A 79 4.59 -9.47 7.97
C VAL A 79 3.39 -10.32 7.58
N GLY A 80 3.10 -11.40 8.29
CA GLY A 80 1.92 -12.23 8.05
C GLY A 80 0.61 -11.42 8.12
N HIS A 81 0.44 -10.59 9.15
CA HIS A 81 -0.72 -9.72 9.28
C HIS A 81 -0.80 -8.63 8.20
N TYR A 82 0.32 -8.06 7.79
CA TYR A 82 0.36 -7.07 6.71
C TYR A 82 -0.04 -7.70 5.36
N MET A 83 0.57 -8.84 5.01
CA MET A 83 0.40 -9.53 3.72
C MET A 83 -0.98 -10.17 3.57
N LEU A 84 -1.50 -10.80 4.64
CA LEU A 84 -2.84 -11.42 4.63
C LEU A 84 -3.96 -10.43 4.98
N GLY A 85 -3.61 -9.28 5.56
CA GLY A 85 -4.54 -8.24 5.94
C GLY A 85 -4.91 -7.30 4.80
N PRO A 86 -5.70 -6.26 5.11
CA PRO A 86 -6.18 -5.33 4.10
C PRO A 86 -5.11 -4.34 3.63
N TYR A 87 -4.00 -4.17 4.38
CA TYR A 87 -3.01 -3.12 4.11
C TYR A 87 -2.18 -3.40 2.86
N TYR A 88 -1.67 -4.62 2.68
CA TYR A 88 -0.91 -4.97 1.46
C TYR A 88 -1.71 -4.73 0.19
N ARG A 89 -3.00 -5.09 0.19
CA ARG A 89 -3.90 -4.82 -0.94
C ARG A 89 -4.19 -3.32 -1.13
N GLN A 90 -4.34 -2.56 -0.06
CA GLN A 90 -4.53 -1.11 -0.15
C GLN A 90 -3.31 -0.43 -0.76
N ASP A 91 -2.11 -0.76 -0.27
CA ASP A 91 -0.85 -0.24 -0.79
C ASP A 91 -0.69 -0.58 -2.29
N SER A 92 -0.95 -1.84 -2.66
CA SER A 92 -0.97 -2.30 -4.06
C SER A 92 -1.98 -1.52 -4.94
N LYS A 93 -3.17 -1.22 -4.40
CA LYS A 93 -4.20 -0.43 -5.09
C LYS A 93 -3.72 1.00 -5.32
N TYR A 94 -3.07 1.64 -4.35
CA TYR A 94 -2.56 2.99 -4.51
C TYR A 94 -1.52 3.07 -5.65
N VAL A 95 -0.54 2.17 -5.65
CA VAL A 95 0.52 2.13 -6.67
C VAL A 95 -0.07 1.91 -8.07
N THR A 96 -0.94 0.91 -8.23
CA THR A 96 -1.56 0.59 -9.52
C THR A 96 -2.52 1.67 -10.01
N THR A 97 -3.20 2.39 -9.10
CA THR A 97 -4.05 3.54 -9.46
C THR A 97 -3.21 4.69 -10.01
N GLU A 98 -2.08 5.03 -9.37
CA GLU A 98 -1.21 6.09 -9.86
C GLU A 98 -0.51 5.69 -11.18
N ALA A 99 -0.10 4.42 -11.31
CA ALA A 99 0.44 3.89 -12.57
C ALA A 99 -0.57 4.03 -13.73
N ALA A 100 -1.85 3.70 -13.48
CA ALA A 100 -2.90 3.85 -14.47
C ALA A 100 -3.12 5.32 -14.89
N LYS A 101 -3.16 6.25 -13.92
CA LYS A 101 -3.28 7.68 -14.20
C LYS A 101 -2.10 8.19 -15.03
N TYR A 102 -0.90 7.73 -14.70
CA TYR A 102 0.30 8.07 -15.47
C TYR A 102 0.18 7.58 -16.92
N ALA A 103 -0.20 6.32 -17.13
CA ALA A 103 -0.41 5.76 -18.46
C ALA A 103 -1.42 6.58 -19.28
N GLU A 104 -2.55 6.95 -18.66
CA GLU A 104 -3.59 7.79 -19.30
C GLU A 104 -3.12 9.21 -19.63
N SER A 105 -2.12 9.73 -18.92
CA SER A 105 -1.61 11.09 -19.12
C SER A 105 -0.65 11.21 -20.31
N ILE A 106 -0.14 10.09 -20.82
CA ILE A 106 0.85 10.07 -21.90
C ILE A 106 0.15 10.09 -23.26
N LYS A 107 0.65 10.93 -24.17
CA LYS A 107 0.27 10.85 -25.59
C LYS A 107 1.04 9.73 -26.27
N LEU A 108 0.34 8.62 -26.53
CA LEU A 108 0.87 7.48 -27.27
C LEU A 108 1.20 7.84 -28.73
N ALA A 109 2.14 7.12 -29.34
CA ALA A 109 2.59 7.37 -30.71
C ALA A 109 1.53 6.98 -31.75
N GLY A 110 0.62 6.05 -31.38
CA GLY A 110 -0.43 5.54 -32.26
C GLY A 110 0.07 4.52 -33.29
N ASP A 111 1.32 4.04 -33.15
CA ASP A 111 1.92 3.03 -34.02
C ASP A 111 1.81 1.59 -33.47
N GLY A 112 1.18 1.44 -32.29
CA GLY A 112 0.95 0.16 -31.63
C GLY A 112 2.19 -0.46 -30.99
N LYS A 113 3.26 0.32 -30.74
CA LYS A 113 4.52 -0.17 -30.17
C LYS A 113 4.76 0.27 -28.72
N ASP A 114 3.90 1.12 -28.18
CA ASP A 114 3.94 1.52 -26.78
C ASP A 114 3.76 0.26 -25.89
N THR A 115 4.66 0.08 -24.93
CA THR A 115 4.73 -1.15 -24.13
C THR A 115 4.78 -0.81 -22.64
N TRP A 116 4.07 -1.60 -21.83
CA TRP A 116 4.21 -1.60 -20.38
C TRP A 116 4.82 -2.94 -19.94
N VAL A 117 5.88 -2.87 -19.13
CA VAL A 117 6.56 -4.06 -18.63
C VAL A 117 6.06 -4.37 -17.23
N PHE A 118 5.66 -5.62 -17.01
CA PHE A 118 5.32 -6.15 -15.69
C PHE A 118 6.36 -7.17 -15.26
N ASP A 119 6.77 -7.09 -14.00
CA ASP A 119 7.44 -8.20 -13.33
C ASP A 119 6.43 -9.30 -12.96
N ILE A 120 6.93 -10.50 -12.66
CA ILE A 120 6.10 -11.68 -12.36
C ILE A 120 5.88 -11.83 -10.85
N ASP A 121 6.91 -12.25 -10.14
CA ASP A 121 6.83 -12.60 -8.72
C ASP A 121 6.59 -11.35 -7.86
N GLU A 122 5.63 -11.43 -6.93
CA GLU A 122 5.21 -10.33 -6.04
C GLU A 122 4.72 -9.05 -6.76
N THR A 123 4.59 -9.11 -8.10
CA THR A 123 4.08 -8.01 -8.94
C THR A 123 2.81 -8.40 -9.66
N THR A 124 2.79 -9.47 -10.46
CA THR A 124 1.56 -9.97 -11.14
C THR A 124 1.05 -11.26 -10.54
N LEU A 125 1.93 -12.10 -10.00
CA LEU A 125 1.61 -13.33 -9.27
C LEU A 125 2.06 -13.23 -7.81
N SER A 126 1.34 -13.91 -6.92
CA SER A 126 1.64 -13.89 -5.48
C SER A 126 2.22 -15.22 -5.01
N ASN A 127 3.37 -15.15 -4.36
CA ASN A 127 4.03 -16.25 -3.66
C ASN A 127 3.68 -16.28 -2.17
N VAL A 128 2.77 -15.40 -1.72
CA VAL A 128 2.26 -15.38 -0.33
C VAL A 128 1.75 -16.75 0.13
N PRO A 129 1.06 -17.59 -0.68
CA PRO A 129 0.68 -18.93 -0.24
C PRO A 129 1.88 -19.83 0.13
N TYR A 130 3.00 -19.71 -0.58
CA TYR A 130 4.23 -20.41 -0.22
C TYR A 130 4.78 -19.85 1.10
N TYR A 131 5.02 -18.53 1.15
CA TYR A 131 5.62 -17.91 2.32
C TYR A 131 4.78 -18.02 3.61
N ALA A 132 3.46 -18.10 3.50
CA ALA A 132 2.56 -18.31 4.64
C ALA A 132 2.77 -19.64 5.37
N THR A 133 3.36 -20.63 4.70
CA THR A 133 3.74 -21.93 5.30
C THR A 133 5.23 -22.04 5.58
N HIS A 134 6.00 -20.99 5.29
CA HIS A 134 7.47 -20.93 5.40
C HIS A 134 7.94 -19.74 6.25
N GLY A 135 7.09 -19.28 7.18
CA GLY A 135 7.43 -18.25 8.16
C GLY A 135 7.56 -16.85 7.59
N PHE A 136 6.83 -16.53 6.52
CA PHE A 136 6.78 -15.18 5.94
C PHE A 136 8.16 -14.54 5.68
N GLY A 137 9.15 -15.35 5.31
CA GLY A 137 10.50 -14.88 4.98
C GLY A 137 11.48 -14.78 6.14
N VAL A 138 11.13 -15.24 7.35
CA VAL A 138 12.11 -15.35 8.46
C VAL A 138 13.11 -16.49 8.26
N ASN A 139 12.72 -17.51 7.49
CA ASN A 139 13.60 -18.61 7.11
C ASN A 139 14.44 -18.22 5.89
N LEU A 140 15.67 -18.75 5.82
CA LEU A 140 16.50 -18.59 4.64
C LEU A 140 15.81 -19.17 3.41
N TYR A 141 15.95 -18.47 2.28
CA TYR A 141 15.38 -18.90 1.01
C TYR A 141 15.91 -20.28 0.59
N ASN A 142 14.99 -21.19 0.31
CA ASN A 142 15.27 -22.51 -0.23
C ASN A 142 14.76 -22.58 -1.68
N GLY A 143 15.67 -22.40 -2.65
CA GLY A 143 15.32 -22.40 -4.07
C GLY A 143 14.71 -23.71 -4.55
N THR A 144 15.21 -24.86 -4.07
CA THR A 144 14.66 -26.17 -4.48
C THR A 144 13.22 -26.37 -4.02
N ALA A 145 12.89 -25.95 -2.80
CA ALA A 145 11.51 -26.00 -2.31
C ALA A 145 10.60 -24.99 -3.02
N PHE A 146 11.13 -23.81 -3.34
CA PHE A 146 10.40 -22.78 -4.09
C PHE A 146 10.10 -23.23 -5.52
N ASP A 147 11.09 -23.77 -6.24
CA ASP A 147 10.92 -24.28 -7.61
C ASP A 147 9.85 -25.38 -7.65
N ALA A 148 9.88 -26.31 -6.67
CA ALA A 148 8.85 -27.34 -6.55
C ALA A 148 7.45 -26.77 -6.30
N TRP A 149 7.34 -25.62 -5.61
CA TRP A 149 6.07 -24.93 -5.44
C TRP A 149 5.63 -24.18 -6.72
N VAL A 150 6.57 -23.54 -7.43
CA VAL A 150 6.32 -22.88 -8.72
C VAL A 150 5.77 -23.89 -9.74
N ASP A 151 6.35 -25.09 -9.80
CA ASP A 151 5.91 -26.18 -10.69
C ASP A 151 4.46 -26.63 -10.43
N THR A 152 3.88 -26.30 -9.28
CA THR A 152 2.45 -26.58 -9.02
C THR A 152 1.51 -25.67 -9.80
N GLY A 153 1.98 -24.51 -10.29
CA GLY A 153 1.18 -23.54 -11.04
C GLY A 153 0.04 -22.91 -10.22
N LYS A 154 0.17 -22.86 -8.89
CA LYS A 154 -0.91 -22.42 -7.97
C LYS A 154 -0.79 -20.97 -7.50
N ALA A 155 0.21 -20.23 -7.96
CA ALA A 155 0.38 -18.82 -7.62
C ALA A 155 -0.86 -18.01 -8.09
N PRO A 156 -1.63 -17.37 -7.19
CA PRO A 156 -2.76 -16.55 -7.58
C PRO A 156 -2.29 -15.22 -8.18
N ALA A 157 -3.09 -14.65 -9.07
CA ALA A 157 -2.87 -13.30 -9.57
C ALA A 157 -3.00 -12.26 -8.44
N LEU A 158 -2.12 -11.26 -8.43
CA LEU A 158 -2.27 -10.09 -7.59
C LEU A 158 -3.42 -9.22 -8.13
N PRO A 159 -4.50 -9.02 -7.36
CA PRO A 159 -5.76 -8.54 -7.91
C PRO A 159 -5.69 -7.09 -8.41
N GLU A 160 -4.88 -6.24 -7.78
CA GLU A 160 -4.75 -4.85 -8.20
C GLU A 160 -3.85 -4.71 -9.45
N SER A 161 -2.82 -5.55 -9.58
CA SER A 161 -1.98 -5.64 -10.78
C SER A 161 -2.75 -6.20 -11.98
N LEU A 162 -3.61 -7.22 -11.76
CA LEU A 162 -4.50 -7.73 -12.80
C LEU A 162 -5.48 -6.66 -13.31
N LYS A 163 -5.98 -5.79 -12.43
CA LYS A 163 -6.81 -4.65 -12.85
C LYS A 163 -6.03 -3.66 -13.70
N LEU A 164 -4.78 -3.36 -13.33
CA LEU A 164 -3.91 -2.49 -14.14
C LEU A 164 -3.64 -3.12 -15.50
N TYR A 165 -3.25 -4.40 -15.54
CA TYR A 165 -2.99 -5.13 -16.77
C TYR A 165 -4.17 -5.09 -17.74
N ASN A 166 -5.39 -5.33 -17.25
CA ASN A 166 -6.59 -5.29 -18.10
C ASN A 166 -7.01 -3.88 -18.55
N LYS A 167 -6.46 -2.84 -17.91
CA LYS A 167 -6.79 -1.44 -18.20
C LYS A 167 -5.85 -0.83 -19.24
N LEU A 168 -4.58 -1.23 -19.22
CA LEU A 168 -3.56 -0.80 -20.19
C LEU A 168 -3.78 -1.47 -21.55
#